data_AF-A0A9E3DPE4-F1
#
_entry.id   AF-A0A9E3DPE4-F1
#
_cell.length_a   1.000
_cell.length_b   1.000
_cell.length_c   1.000
_cell.angle_alpha   90.00
_cell.angle_beta   90.00
_cell.angle_gamma   90.00
#
_symmetry.space_group_name_H-M   'P 1'
#
loop_
_entity.id
_entity.type
_entity.pdbx_description
1 polymer ?
#
loop_
_entity_poly.entity_id
_entity_poly.type
_entity_poly.pdbx_seq_one_letter_code
_entity_poly.pdbx_strand_id
1 'polypeptide(L)'
;MVNLPRVALVAFVPVLFLLTACGGELGPTQQPAVRVGPELADLGVKLRALQADQCQTVPADTVFGDCERFVTEVVNLSASVRTATATTPRAGDVAAAADKLATAGDDYQRRQCGVSTPAPDAGTCARDLTTVRDTLTGLGSIIDQLAGH
;
A
#
# COMPACT_ATOMS: atom_id res chain seq x y z
N MET A 1 26.26 11.38 -52.85
CA MET A 1 27.40 12.06 -53.49
C MET A 1 28.01 13.01 -52.46
N VAL A 2 29.34 12.95 -52.38
CA VAL A 2 30.21 13.43 -51.30
C VAL A 2 30.38 14.95 -51.34
N ASN A 3 30.46 15.60 -50.18
CA ASN A 3 31.38 16.72 -49.98
C ASN A 3 31.76 16.87 -48.49
N LEU A 4 32.96 16.36 -48.18
CA LEU A 4 33.83 16.69 -47.03
C LEU A 4 34.92 17.67 -47.58
N PRO A 5 35.93 18.13 -46.82
CA PRO A 5 35.98 18.76 -45.48
C PRO A 5 36.93 20.01 -45.49
N ARG A 6 36.99 20.81 -44.40
CA ARG A 6 38.17 21.63 -43.99
C ARG A 6 38.05 21.90 -42.47
N VAL A 7 38.60 21.07 -41.58
CA VAL A 7 39.97 21.05 -41.00
C VAL A 7 40.35 22.28 -40.15
N ALA A 8 40.43 22.06 -38.83
CA ALA A 8 41.41 22.60 -37.86
C ALA A 8 41.21 21.80 -36.53
N LEU A 9 42.05 20.83 -36.06
CA LEU A 9 43.41 20.90 -35.49
C LEU A 9 43.52 22.04 -34.44
N VAL A 10 43.86 21.92 -33.14
CA VAL A 10 44.64 21.01 -32.25
C VAL A 10 44.21 21.40 -30.80
N ALA A 11 44.12 20.54 -29.77
CA ALA A 11 45.22 20.24 -28.85
C ALA A 11 44.84 19.26 -27.72
N PHE A 12 45.85 18.48 -27.32
CA PHE A 12 45.91 17.36 -26.39
C PHE A 12 46.46 17.85 -25.04
N VAL A 13 45.86 17.50 -23.88
CA VAL A 13 46.60 17.30 -22.60
C VAL A 13 45.86 16.26 -21.72
N PRO A 14 46.54 15.20 -21.25
CA PRO A 14 46.02 14.20 -20.32
C PRO A 14 46.39 14.53 -18.87
N VAL A 15 45.53 14.26 -17.88
CA VAL A 15 45.96 14.14 -16.46
C VAL A 15 45.16 13.05 -15.76
N LEU A 16 45.88 12.00 -15.37
CA LEU A 16 45.50 11.04 -14.34
C LEU A 16 45.42 11.76 -12.99
N PHE A 17 44.32 11.60 -12.27
CA PHE A 17 44.32 11.65 -10.81
C PHE A 17 43.67 10.38 -10.27
N LEU A 18 44.53 9.39 -10.02
CA LEU A 18 44.30 8.39 -9.00
C LEU A 18 44.42 9.13 -7.65
N LEU A 19 43.31 9.40 -6.99
CA LEU A 19 43.30 9.63 -5.55
C LEU A 19 42.69 8.41 -4.88
N THR A 20 43.61 7.63 -4.32
CA THR A 20 43.39 6.69 -3.23
C THR A 20 42.54 7.33 -2.13
N ALA A 21 41.36 6.77 -1.86
CA ALA A 21 40.77 6.82 -0.53
C ALA A 21 40.83 5.41 0.05
N CYS A 22 41.99 5.09 0.65
CA CYS A 22 42.03 4.19 1.79
C CYS A 22 41.23 4.88 2.90
N GLY A 23 40.00 4.41 3.13
CA GLY A 23 39.13 4.88 4.20
C GLY A 23 38.40 3.70 4.78
N GLY A 24 39.15 2.85 5.49
CA GLY A 24 38.56 1.91 6.42
C GLY A 24 38.03 2.71 7.61
N GLU A 25 36.74 3.01 7.60
CA GLU A 25 35.98 3.37 8.78
C GLU A 25 34.66 2.60 8.74
N LEU A 26 34.61 1.52 9.52
CA LEU A 26 33.37 0.94 10.00
C LEU A 26 32.73 1.98 10.93
N GLY A 27 32.16 3.03 10.33
CA GLY A 27 31.21 3.90 11.01
C GLY A 27 30.02 3.05 11.46
N PRO A 28 29.38 3.38 12.59
CA PRO A 28 28.22 2.63 13.05
C PRO A 28 27.25 2.52 11.89
N THR A 29 26.89 1.29 11.53
CA THR A 29 25.82 1.01 10.60
C THR A 29 24.60 1.74 11.12
N GLN A 30 24.34 2.93 10.57
CA GLN A 30 23.02 3.52 10.65
C GLN A 30 22.16 2.47 9.98
N GLN A 31 21.39 1.73 10.80
CA GLN A 31 20.28 0.93 10.29
C GLN A 31 19.59 1.82 9.27
N PRO A 32 19.39 1.34 8.02
CA PRO A 32 18.67 2.14 7.05
C PRO A 32 17.41 2.60 7.76
N ALA A 33 17.24 3.92 7.92
CA ALA A 33 15.95 4.46 8.26
C ALA A 33 15.01 3.80 7.26
N VAL A 34 14.07 2.98 7.75
CA VAL A 34 13.16 2.24 6.90
C VAL A 34 12.33 3.31 6.21
N ARG A 35 12.84 3.80 5.08
CA ARG A 35 12.11 4.71 4.22
C ARG A 35 11.04 3.85 3.63
N VAL A 36 9.88 3.96 4.23
CA VAL A 36 8.66 3.57 3.59
C VAL A 36 8.66 4.26 2.22
N GLY A 37 8.66 3.45 1.16
CA GLY A 37 8.77 3.96 -0.21
C GLY A 37 7.59 4.84 -0.61
N PRO A 38 7.67 5.53 -1.77
CA PRO A 38 6.55 6.32 -2.31
C PRO A 38 5.26 5.50 -2.46
N GLU A 39 5.39 4.18 -2.58
CA GLU A 39 4.28 3.23 -2.60
C GLU A 39 3.32 3.38 -1.40
N LEU A 40 3.79 3.55 -0.16
CA LEU A 40 2.85 3.68 0.98
C LEU A 40 2.08 5.00 0.93
N ALA A 41 2.67 6.06 0.39
CA ALA A 41 1.96 7.33 0.22
C ALA A 41 0.77 7.16 -0.76
N ASP A 42 0.99 6.47 -1.88
CA ASP A 42 -0.06 6.14 -2.85
C ASP A 42 -1.13 5.21 -2.25
N LEU A 43 -0.71 4.21 -1.46
CA LEU A 43 -1.64 3.34 -0.74
C LEU A 43 -2.44 4.11 0.32
N GLY A 44 -1.85 5.12 0.96
CA GLY A 44 -2.53 6.03 1.87
C GLY A 44 -3.60 6.88 1.17
N VAL A 45 -3.38 7.29 -0.08
CA VAL A 45 -4.41 7.95 -0.90
C VAL A 45 -5.57 7.00 -1.19
N LYS A 46 -5.27 5.76 -1.61
CA LYS A 46 -6.30 4.73 -1.87
C LYS A 46 -7.12 4.40 -0.62
N LEU A 47 -6.46 4.27 0.53
CA LEU A 47 -7.12 4.08 1.81
C LEU A 47 -8.14 5.18 2.10
N ARG A 48 -7.73 6.45 1.99
CA ARG A 48 -8.64 7.58 2.22
C ARG A 48 -9.83 7.60 1.26
N ALA A 49 -9.61 7.21 0.00
CA ALA A 49 -10.69 7.07 -0.98
C ALA A 49 -11.69 5.98 -0.54
N LEU A 50 -11.21 4.81 -0.11
CA LEU A 50 -12.09 3.75 0.42
C LEU A 50 -12.79 4.16 1.72
N GLN A 51 -12.13 4.91 2.60
CA GLN A 51 -12.75 5.42 3.82
C GLN A 51 -13.87 6.44 3.55
N ALA A 52 -13.84 7.10 2.39
CA ALA A 52 -14.89 8.01 1.96
C ALA A 52 -16.00 7.32 1.15
N ASP A 53 -15.87 6.02 0.84
CA ASP A 53 -16.83 5.27 0.05
C ASP A 53 -18.20 5.17 0.76
N GLN A 54 -19.28 5.05 -0.01
CA GLN A 54 -20.63 4.83 0.54
C GLN A 54 -20.68 3.57 1.41
N CYS A 55 -19.92 2.54 1.03
CA CYS A 55 -19.83 1.29 1.74
C CYS A 55 -19.04 1.38 3.04
N GLN A 56 -18.39 2.51 3.32
CA GLN A 56 -17.84 2.84 4.64
C GLN A 56 -18.79 3.71 5.46
N THR A 57 -19.47 4.67 4.81
CA THR A 57 -20.12 5.82 5.49
C THR A 57 -21.63 5.66 5.69
N VAL A 58 -22.32 4.89 4.85
CA VAL A 58 -23.77 4.67 4.90
C VAL A 58 -24.08 3.51 5.85
N PRO A 59 -25.22 3.51 6.59
CA PRO A 59 -25.60 2.39 7.46
C PRO A 59 -25.52 1.03 6.76
N ALA A 60 -24.84 0.07 7.40
CA ALA A 60 -24.48 -1.19 6.75
C ALA A 60 -25.69 -2.00 6.28
N ASP A 61 -26.77 -1.99 7.06
CA ASP A 61 -28.05 -2.66 6.77
C ASP A 61 -28.77 -2.10 5.53
N THR A 62 -28.40 -0.90 5.08
CA THR A 62 -29.00 -0.27 3.89
C THR A 62 -28.16 -0.44 2.62
N VAL A 63 -26.84 -0.64 2.74
CA VAL A 63 -25.92 -0.58 1.59
C VAL A 63 -25.18 -1.89 1.33
N PHE A 64 -25.26 -2.89 2.23
CA PHE A 64 -24.45 -4.10 2.11
C PHE A 64 -24.58 -4.75 0.73
N GLY A 65 -25.78 -4.89 0.15
CA GLY A 65 -25.96 -5.53 -1.16
C GLY A 65 -25.07 -4.98 -2.29
N ASP A 66 -24.68 -3.71 -2.22
CA ASP A 66 -23.91 -3.02 -3.26
C ASP A 66 -22.39 -2.98 -2.98
N CYS A 67 -21.93 -3.57 -1.87
CA CYS A 67 -20.56 -3.38 -1.36
C CYS A 67 -19.54 -4.43 -1.77
N GLU A 68 -19.87 -5.33 -2.69
CA GLU A 68 -18.95 -6.40 -3.13
C GLU A 68 -17.62 -5.83 -3.66
N ARG A 69 -17.70 -4.83 -4.55
CA ARG A 69 -16.51 -4.16 -5.09
C ARG A 69 -15.68 -3.51 -3.99
N PHE A 70 -16.33 -2.80 -3.07
CA PHE A 70 -15.64 -2.15 -1.94
C PHE A 70 -14.86 -3.17 -1.10
N VAL A 71 -15.49 -4.29 -0.74
CA VAL A 71 -14.85 -5.36 0.05
C VAL A 71 -13.62 -5.91 -0.68
N THR A 72 -13.72 -6.18 -1.99
CA THR A 72 -12.58 -6.63 -2.79
C THR A 72 -11.44 -5.62 -2.83
N GLU A 73 -11.74 -4.34 -3.05
CA GLU A 73 -10.72 -3.28 -3.07
C GLU A 73 -10.03 -3.12 -1.70
N VAL A 74 -10.76 -3.27 -0.60
CA VAL A 74 -10.22 -3.25 0.76
C VAL A 74 -9.25 -4.41 1.00
N VAL A 75 -9.62 -5.62 0.59
CA VAL A 75 -8.75 -6.81 0.72
C VAL A 75 -7.48 -6.65 -0.14
N ASN A 76 -7.61 -6.17 -1.37
CA ASN A 76 -6.47 -5.92 -2.26
C ASN A 76 -5.54 -4.83 -1.72
N LEU A 77 -6.11 -3.76 -1.16
CA LEU A 77 -5.35 -2.70 -0.51
C LEU A 77 -4.57 -3.26 0.67
N SER A 78 -5.19 -4.06 1.54
CA SER A 78 -4.53 -4.58 2.74
C SER A 78 -3.34 -5.50 2.41
N ALA A 79 -3.46 -6.34 1.38
CA ALA A 79 -2.36 -7.15 0.86
C ALA A 79 -1.20 -6.30 0.33
N SER A 80 -1.53 -5.20 -0.35
CA SER A 80 -0.53 -4.24 -0.87
C SER A 80 0.18 -3.52 0.27
N VAL A 81 -0.57 -3.03 1.27
CA VAL A 81 -0.02 -2.37 2.47
C VAL A 81 0.88 -3.33 3.25
N ARG A 82 0.48 -4.59 3.43
CA ARG A 82 1.31 -5.62 4.06
C ARG A 82 2.65 -5.76 3.35
N THR A 83 2.64 -5.82 2.02
CA THR A 83 3.87 -5.92 1.21
C THR A 83 4.75 -4.68 1.39
N ALA A 84 4.17 -3.48 1.24
CA ALA A 84 4.90 -2.21 1.34
C ALA A 84 5.51 -1.95 2.72
N THR A 85 4.95 -2.55 3.78
CA THR A 85 5.37 -2.35 5.17
C THR A 85 6.13 -3.52 5.77
N ALA A 86 6.47 -4.55 5.00
CA ALA A 86 7.04 -5.81 5.48
C ALA A 86 8.36 -5.66 6.26
N THR A 87 9.12 -4.59 6.01
CA THR A 87 10.39 -4.29 6.69
C THR A 87 10.28 -3.23 7.79
N THR A 88 9.06 -2.73 8.05
CA THR A 88 8.82 -1.70 9.08
C THR A 88 8.76 -2.30 10.47
N PRO A 89 9.01 -1.52 11.54
CA PRO A 89 8.83 -1.97 12.92
C PRO A 89 7.41 -2.47 13.24
N ARG A 90 6.42 -2.09 12.43
CA ARG A 90 5.00 -2.48 12.61
C ARG A 90 4.52 -3.56 11.65
N ALA A 91 5.43 -4.24 10.95
CA ALA A 91 5.07 -5.28 9.98
C ALA A 91 4.13 -6.35 10.57
N GLY A 92 4.32 -6.73 11.84
CA GLY A 92 3.45 -7.69 12.53
C GLY A 92 2.02 -7.18 12.72
N ASP A 93 1.85 -5.91 13.09
CA ASP A 93 0.53 -5.30 13.29
C ASP A 93 -0.21 -5.13 11.96
N VAL A 94 0.50 -4.73 10.91
CA VAL A 94 -0.06 -4.63 9.56
C VAL A 94 -0.47 -6.00 9.05
N ALA A 95 0.38 -7.02 9.21
CA ALA A 95 0.05 -8.39 8.80
C ALA A 95 -1.21 -8.90 9.51
N ALA A 96 -1.31 -8.69 10.82
CA ALA A 96 -2.50 -9.06 11.59
C ALA A 96 -3.77 -8.32 11.13
N ALA A 97 -3.67 -7.04 10.78
CA ALA A 97 -4.79 -6.27 10.25
C ALA A 97 -5.19 -6.75 8.84
N ALA A 98 -4.22 -7.06 7.98
CA ALA A 98 -4.46 -7.58 6.63
C ALA A 98 -5.11 -8.97 6.67
N ASP A 99 -4.67 -9.87 7.55
CA ASP A 99 -5.25 -11.21 7.71
C ASP A 99 -6.70 -11.14 8.22
N LYS A 100 -6.99 -10.19 9.13
CA LYS A 100 -8.37 -9.91 9.59
C LYS A 100 -9.25 -9.39 8.44
N LEU A 101 -8.73 -8.48 7.61
CA LEU A 101 -9.47 -7.99 6.44
C LEU A 101 -9.74 -9.07 5.41
N ALA A 102 -8.77 -9.94 5.14
CA ALA A 102 -8.95 -11.10 4.26
C ALA A 102 -10.05 -12.02 4.80
N THR A 103 -9.99 -12.36 6.09
CA THR A 103 -11.02 -13.19 6.75
C THR A 103 -12.40 -12.55 6.67
N ALA A 104 -12.52 -11.26 6.97
CA ALA A 104 -13.79 -10.55 6.92
C ALA A 104 -14.35 -10.45 5.50
N GLY A 105 -13.48 -10.24 4.50
CA GLY A 105 -13.87 -10.25 3.09
C GLY A 105 -14.34 -11.64 2.63
N ASP A 106 -13.63 -12.70 3.01
CA ASP A 106 -14.01 -14.08 2.71
C ASP A 106 -15.36 -14.46 3.35
N ASP A 107 -15.61 -14.01 4.58
CA ASP A 107 -16.88 -14.22 5.27
C ASP A 107 -18.03 -13.53 4.53
N TYR A 108 -17.83 -12.27 4.16
CA TYR A 108 -18.78 -11.49 3.37
C TYR A 108 -19.12 -12.17 2.04
N GLN A 109 -18.09 -12.64 1.32
CA GLN A 109 -18.25 -13.30 0.02
C GLN A 109 -18.90 -14.68 0.15
N ARG A 110 -18.46 -15.48 1.13
CA ARG A 110 -19.01 -16.83 1.38
C ARG A 110 -20.49 -16.79 1.73
N ARG A 111 -20.95 -15.72 2.39
CA ARG A 111 -22.36 -15.50 2.72
C ARG A 111 -23.15 -14.81 1.61
N GLN A 112 -22.50 -14.56 0.46
CA GLN A 112 -23.13 -14.00 -0.73
C GLN A 112 -23.79 -12.65 -0.44
N CYS A 113 -23.12 -11.82 0.36
CA CYS A 113 -23.67 -10.56 0.84
C CYS A 113 -23.81 -9.48 -0.24
N GLY A 114 -23.16 -9.64 -1.40
CA GLY A 114 -23.48 -8.86 -2.59
C GLY A 114 -24.86 -9.19 -3.17
N VAL A 115 -25.17 -8.61 -4.33
CA VAL A 115 -26.43 -8.87 -5.04
C VAL A 115 -26.49 -10.35 -5.45
N SER A 116 -27.29 -11.14 -4.71
CA SER A 116 -27.37 -12.60 -4.86
C SER A 116 -28.82 -13.09 -4.81
N THR A 117 -29.08 -14.26 -5.41
CA THR A 117 -30.38 -14.95 -5.37
C THR A 117 -30.22 -16.39 -4.87
N PRO A 118 -30.91 -16.82 -3.80
CA PRO A 118 -31.84 -16.05 -2.96
C PRO A 118 -31.14 -14.90 -2.19
N ALA A 119 -31.93 -13.94 -1.72
CA ALA A 119 -31.40 -12.81 -0.95
C ALA A 119 -30.70 -13.32 0.33
N PRO A 120 -29.52 -12.78 0.68
CA PRO A 120 -28.77 -13.21 1.86
C PRO A 120 -29.40 -12.68 3.16
N ASP A 121 -28.94 -13.21 4.30
CA ASP A 121 -29.38 -12.71 5.60
C ASP A 121 -28.82 -11.29 5.85
N ALA A 122 -29.69 -10.29 5.75
CA ALA A 122 -29.33 -8.89 5.84
C ALA A 122 -28.60 -8.53 7.16
N GLY A 123 -29.05 -9.09 8.29
CA GLY A 123 -28.44 -8.82 9.59
C GLY A 123 -27.01 -9.34 9.68
N THR A 124 -26.75 -10.52 9.12
CA THR A 124 -25.42 -11.11 9.06
C THR A 124 -24.52 -10.37 8.09
N CYS A 125 -25.02 -9.99 6.92
CA CYS A 125 -24.24 -9.22 5.95
C CYS A 125 -23.89 -7.80 6.42
N ALA A 126 -24.81 -7.13 7.12
CA ALA A 126 -24.53 -5.85 7.75
C ALA A 126 -23.41 -5.96 8.81
N ARG A 127 -23.38 -7.05 9.58
CA ARG A 127 -22.30 -7.33 10.56
C ARG A 127 -20.96 -7.58 9.88
N ASP A 128 -20.94 -8.35 8.80
CA ASP A 128 -19.70 -8.64 8.08
C ASP A 128 -19.15 -7.37 7.43
N LEU A 129 -20.00 -6.57 6.80
CA LEU A 129 -19.60 -5.27 6.26
C LEU A 129 -19.06 -4.35 7.38
N THR A 130 -19.72 -4.30 8.53
CA THR A 130 -19.23 -3.54 9.69
C THR A 130 -17.84 -4.01 10.13
N THR A 131 -17.60 -5.33 10.14
CA THR A 131 -16.30 -5.91 10.48
C THR A 131 -15.20 -5.47 9.48
N VAL A 132 -15.52 -5.45 8.18
CA VAL A 132 -14.61 -4.92 7.15
C VAL A 132 -14.30 -3.44 7.40
N ARG A 133 -15.32 -2.61 7.68
CA ARG A 133 -15.18 -1.15 7.93
C ARG A 133 -14.31 -0.84 9.14
N ASP A 134 -14.53 -1.54 10.23
CA ASP A 134 -13.80 -1.34 11.49
C ASP A 134 -12.34 -1.73 11.30
N THR A 135 -12.10 -2.85 10.62
CA THR A 135 -10.74 -3.33 10.36
C THR A 135 -9.99 -2.42 9.38
N LEU A 136 -10.67 -1.87 8.36
CA LEU A 136 -10.10 -0.85 7.46
C LEU A 136 -9.71 0.43 8.22
N THR A 137 -10.56 0.88 9.15
CA THR A 137 -10.27 2.04 10.01
C THR A 137 -9.05 1.79 10.89
N GLY A 138 -8.95 0.58 11.46
CA GLY A 138 -7.79 0.14 12.23
C GLY A 138 -6.51 0.11 11.40
N LEU A 139 -6.57 -0.46 10.18
CA LEU A 139 -5.44 -0.44 9.24
C LEU A 139 -5.00 0.99 8.94
N GLY A 140 -5.93 1.90 8.70
CA GLY A 140 -5.61 3.30 8.45
C GLY A 140 -4.90 3.99 9.60
N SER A 141 -5.34 3.72 10.83
CA SER A 141 -4.65 4.22 12.02
C SER A 141 -3.20 3.72 12.13
N ILE A 142 -2.92 2.48 11.71
CA ILE A 142 -1.55 1.93 11.68
C ILE A 142 -0.72 2.64 10.60
N ILE A 143 -1.28 2.84 9.41
CA ILE A 143 -0.59 3.53 8.31
C ILE A 143 -0.27 4.98 8.68
N ASP A 144 -1.20 5.71 9.30
CA ASP A 144 -0.99 7.10 9.71
C ASP A 144 0.14 7.21 10.75
N GLN A 145 0.25 6.24 11.66
CA GLN A 145 1.35 6.16 12.63
C GLN A 145 2.69 5.86 11.95
N LEU A 146 2.70 5.08 10.87
CA LEU A 146 3.91 4.84 10.07
C LEU A 146 4.34 6.06 9.26
N ALA A 147 3.40 6.90 8.82
CA ALA A 147 3.67 8.11 8.03
C ALA A 147 4.09 9.33 8.88
N GLY A 148 3.77 9.32 10.18
CA GLY A 148 4.14 10.37 11.14
C GLY A 148 5.52 10.20 11.80
N HIS A 149 6.29 9.19 11.38
CA HIS A 149 7.65 8.87 11.85
C HIS A 149 8.65 8.93 10.68
#